data_AF-A0A6D2KIR8-F1
#
_entry.id   AF-A0A6D2KIR8-F1
#
_cell.length_a   1.000
_cell.length_b   1.000
_cell.length_c   1.000
_cell.angle_alpha   90.00
_cell.angle_beta   90.00
_cell.angle_gamma   90.00
#
_symmetry.space_group_name_H-M   'P 1'
#
loop_
_entity.id
_entity.type
_entity.pdbx_description
1 polymer ?
#
loop_
_entity_poly.entity_id
_entity_poly.type
_entity_poly.pdbx_seq_one_letter_code
_entity_poly.pdbx_strand_id
1 'polypeptide(L)'
;MYKNQNRKGERSNKRPNLRRCLLLLIVVTSSFVTEYAATADRQWRDTKTRRSIIRPFLHEFLKEANEMFSMYVYTMGDRDYANTVLKLIDPEKVYFGDRVITRDEGPHTKTLDLVLADECGVVIVDDTPQVWPDHKSNLLEITKYNYFRDKRVEYTKSYAEEKRDESQKEGSLVNVLKVLKEVYEGFFSREVDKKLDIDSKDVRLLLHDLCTPQC
;
A
#
# COMPACT_ATOMS: atom_id res chain seq x y z
N MET A 1 -12.57 -50.66 -24.60
CA MET A 1 -13.46 -49.48 -24.56
C MET A 1 -12.94 -48.51 -23.51
N TYR A 2 -12.19 -47.49 -23.92
CA TYR A 2 -11.80 -46.39 -23.02
C TYR A 2 -12.76 -45.22 -23.23
N LYS A 3 -13.56 -44.88 -22.22
CA LYS A 3 -14.30 -43.60 -22.20
C LYS A 3 -13.46 -42.57 -21.46
N ASN A 4 -12.79 -41.73 -22.24
CA ASN A 4 -12.22 -40.46 -21.80
C ASN A 4 -13.38 -39.47 -21.63
N GLN A 5 -13.61 -38.93 -20.42
CA GLN A 5 -14.50 -37.80 -20.22
C GLN A 5 -13.68 -36.55 -19.89
N ASN A 6 -13.69 -35.64 -20.86
CA ASN A 6 -13.27 -34.26 -20.78
C ASN A 6 -13.86 -33.55 -19.54
N ARG A 7 -13.00 -32.94 -18.73
CA ARG A 7 -13.32 -31.67 -18.06
C ARG A 7 -12.25 -30.66 -18.46
N LYS A 8 -12.50 -29.94 -19.55
CA LYS A 8 -11.78 -28.71 -19.86
C LYS A 8 -12.17 -27.69 -18.79
N GLY A 9 -11.25 -27.41 -17.87
CA GLY A 9 -11.35 -26.23 -17.02
C GLY A 9 -11.18 -25.00 -17.93
N GLU A 10 -12.24 -24.21 -18.06
CA GLU A 10 -12.16 -22.87 -18.63
C GLU A 10 -11.26 -22.02 -17.75
N ARG A 11 -9.96 -21.95 -18.09
CA ARG A 11 -9.12 -20.86 -17.64
C ARG A 11 -9.63 -19.60 -18.32
N SER A 12 -10.32 -18.75 -17.56
CA SER A 12 -10.71 -17.42 -18.00
C SER A 12 -9.45 -16.66 -18.44
N ASN A 13 -9.21 -16.61 -19.75
CA ASN A 13 -8.10 -15.91 -20.35
C ASN A 13 -8.44 -14.41 -20.37
N LYS A 14 -8.41 -13.76 -19.19
CA LYS A 14 -8.47 -12.31 -19.09
C LYS A 14 -7.17 -11.78 -19.69
N ARG A 15 -7.24 -11.21 -20.89
CA ARG A 15 -6.12 -10.45 -21.47
C ARG A 15 -5.64 -9.44 -20.42
N PRO A 16 -4.33 -9.33 -20.13
CA PRO A 16 -3.85 -8.30 -19.23
C PRO A 16 -4.28 -6.95 -19.79
N ASN A 17 -5.00 -6.18 -18.97
CA ASN A 17 -5.42 -4.85 -19.33
C ASN A 17 -4.13 -4.03 -19.47
N LEU A 18 -3.81 -3.60 -20.71
CA LEU A 18 -2.50 -3.07 -21.09
C LEU A 18 -2.13 -1.76 -20.37
N ARG A 19 -3.03 -1.19 -19.57
CA ARG A 19 -2.83 0.03 -18.80
C ARG A 19 -2.36 -0.18 -17.35
N ARG A 20 -2.02 -1.40 -16.92
CA ARG A 20 -1.68 -1.71 -15.51
C ARG A 20 -0.17 -1.64 -15.16
N CYS A 21 0.63 -0.86 -15.88
CA CYS A 21 2.09 -0.97 -15.81
C CYS A 21 2.76 -0.23 -14.63
N LEU A 22 2.02 0.49 -13.78
CA LEU A 22 2.60 1.13 -12.60
C LEU A 22 2.55 0.21 -11.37
N LEU A 23 3.58 0.28 -10.54
CA LEU A 23 3.65 -0.45 -9.28
C LEU A 23 3.38 0.47 -8.09
N LEU A 24 2.47 0.07 -7.21
CA LEU A 24 2.22 0.77 -5.95
C LEU A 24 2.70 -0.08 -4.78
N LEU A 25 3.63 0.46 -3.99
CA LEU A 25 4.11 -0.18 -2.77
C LEU A 25 3.39 0.43 -1.56
N ILE A 26 2.54 -0.37 -0.90
CA ILE A 26 1.80 0.05 0.30
C ILE A 26 2.49 -0.51 1.54
N VAL A 27 2.73 0.36 2.51
CA VAL A 27 3.33 -0.01 3.78
C VAL A 27 2.26 -0.13 4.84
N VAL A 28 2.19 -1.30 5.46
CA VAL A 28 1.07 -1.70 6.32
C VAL A 28 0.86 -0.74 7.50
N THR A 29 1.92 -0.14 8.05
CA THR A 29 1.83 0.74 9.23
C THR A 29 1.12 2.06 8.94
N SER A 30 1.10 2.53 7.69
CA SER A 30 0.41 3.77 7.32
C SER A 30 -1.08 3.56 7.02
N SER A 31 -1.53 2.30 6.92
CA SER A 31 -2.93 1.93 6.61
C SER A 31 -3.63 1.25 7.80
N PHE A 32 -2.88 0.94 8.86
CA PHE A 32 -3.33 0.07 9.94
C PHE A 32 -2.51 0.26 11.20
N VAL A 33 -3.15 0.11 12.37
CA VAL A 33 -2.45 0.01 13.65
C VAL A 33 -2.94 -1.19 14.45
N THR A 34 -2.01 -1.92 15.06
CA THR A 34 -2.30 -2.96 16.05
C THR A 34 -1.86 -2.52 17.43
N GLU A 35 -2.72 -2.76 18.41
CA GLU A 35 -2.33 -2.74 19.82
C GLU A 35 -2.78 -4.04 20.49
N TYR A 36 -2.00 -4.49 21.47
CA TYR A 36 -2.43 -5.56 22.36
C TYR A 36 -3.49 -5.00 23.31
N ALA A 37 -4.73 -5.50 23.21
CA ALA A 37 -5.70 -5.25 24.26
C ALA A 37 -5.41 -6.22 25.41
N ALA A 38 -5.16 -5.69 26.61
CA ALA A 38 -5.23 -6.48 27.83
C ALA A 38 -6.72 -6.68 28.18
N THR A 39 -7.24 -7.90 28.03
CA THR A 39 -8.56 -8.24 28.56
C THR A 39 -8.45 -8.33 30.07
N ALA A 40 -9.09 -7.39 30.76
CA ALA A 40 -9.26 -7.43 32.20
C ALA A 40 -10.31 -8.49 32.57
N ASP A 41 -9.98 -9.77 32.42
CA ASP A 41 -10.76 -10.85 33.01
C ASP A 41 -9.83 -11.74 33.82
N ARG A 42 -10.10 -11.82 35.13
CA ARG A 42 -9.17 -12.35 36.15
C ARG A 42 -9.12 -13.87 36.22
N GLN A 43 -9.77 -14.55 35.30
CA GLN A 43 -9.82 -16.00 35.30
C GLN A 43 -9.80 -16.48 33.85
N TRP A 44 -8.83 -17.35 33.55
CA TRP A 44 -8.53 -17.99 32.26
C TRP A 44 -7.38 -17.38 31.44
N ARG A 45 -6.58 -18.29 30.89
CA ARG A 45 -5.30 -18.10 30.17
C ARG A 45 -5.28 -16.85 29.28
N ASP A 46 -4.19 -16.11 29.38
CA ASP A 46 -3.79 -14.93 28.58
C ASP A 46 -4.01 -15.13 27.07
N THR A 47 -5.22 -14.90 26.58
CA THR A 47 -5.51 -14.77 25.15
C THR A 47 -5.35 -13.30 24.79
N LYS A 48 -4.09 -12.87 24.61
CA LYS A 48 -3.74 -11.57 24.00
C LYS A 48 -4.51 -11.40 22.69
N THR A 49 -5.62 -10.66 22.74
CA THR A 49 -6.42 -10.36 21.56
C THR A 49 -5.84 -9.08 20.95
N ARG A 50 -5.21 -9.21 19.78
CA ARG A 50 -4.73 -8.05 19.02
C ARG A 50 -5.95 -7.31 18.47
N ARG A 51 -6.11 -6.03 18.85
CA ARG A 51 -7.07 -5.15 18.17
C ARG A 51 -6.40 -4.55 16.95
N SER A 52 -7.11 -4.65 15.85
CA SER A 52 -6.68 -4.30 14.50
C SER A 52 -7.56 -3.16 14.01
N ILE A 53 -6.99 -1.97 13.82
CA ILE A 53 -7.75 -0.81 13.33
C ILE A 53 -7.32 -0.49 11.91
N ILE A 54 -8.31 -0.42 11.03
CA ILE A 54 -8.14 -0.07 9.61
C ILE A 54 -8.27 1.44 9.48
N ARG A 55 -7.37 2.08 8.73
CA ARG A 55 -7.49 3.50 8.39
C ARG A 55 -8.76 3.74 7.56
N PRO A 56 -9.55 4.78 7.86
CA PRO A 56 -10.72 5.12 7.04
C PRO A 56 -10.39 5.17 5.55
N PHE A 57 -11.34 4.76 4.70
CA PHE A 57 -11.23 4.72 3.24
C PHE A 57 -10.28 3.64 2.64
N LEU A 58 -9.69 2.75 3.45
CA LEU A 58 -8.73 1.76 2.94
C LEU A 58 -9.31 0.80 1.88
N HIS A 59 -10.54 0.31 2.06
CA HIS A 59 -11.10 -0.68 1.12
C HIS A 59 -11.40 -0.06 -0.25
N GLU A 60 -11.97 1.15 -0.25
CA GLU A 60 -12.19 1.95 -1.46
C GLU A 60 -10.86 2.29 -2.13
N PHE A 61 -9.86 2.72 -1.34
CA PHE A 61 -8.51 2.98 -1.83
C PHE A 61 -7.92 1.76 -2.55
N LEU A 62 -7.92 0.58 -1.92
CA LEU A 62 -7.38 -0.66 -2.51
C LEU A 62 -8.13 -1.04 -3.78
N LYS A 63 -9.46 -0.91 -3.78
CA LYS A 63 -10.29 -1.20 -4.95
C LYS A 63 -9.92 -0.30 -6.13
N GLU A 64 -9.87 1.01 -5.93
CA GLU A 64 -9.57 1.97 -6.99
C GLU A 64 -8.11 1.87 -7.44
N ALA A 65 -7.16 1.75 -6.51
CA ALA A 65 -5.75 1.59 -6.84
C ALA A 65 -5.49 0.32 -7.68
N ASN A 66 -6.19 -0.79 -7.42
CA ASN A 66 -6.06 -2.03 -8.19
C ASN A 66 -6.49 -1.92 -9.66
N GLU A 67 -7.24 -0.88 -10.02
CA GLU A 67 -7.61 -0.63 -11.42
C GLU A 67 -6.42 -0.08 -12.22
N MET A 68 -5.50 0.61 -11.55
CA MET A 68 -4.38 1.36 -12.12
C MET A 68 -3.00 0.71 -11.87
N PHE A 69 -2.82 0.14 -10.67
CA PHE A 69 -1.52 -0.31 -10.19
C PHE A 69 -1.49 -1.81 -9.89
N SER A 70 -0.34 -2.42 -10.13
CA SER A 70 0.02 -3.69 -9.49
C SER A 70 0.53 -3.39 -8.09
N MET A 71 -0.14 -3.92 -7.05
CA MET A 71 0.19 -3.54 -5.67
C MET A 71 1.07 -4.57 -4.95
N TYR A 72 2.01 -4.06 -4.15
CA TYR A 72 2.87 -4.82 -3.24
C TYR A 72 2.66 -4.37 -1.80
N VAL A 73 2.84 -5.30 -0.86
CA VAL A 73 3.04 -4.97 0.55
C VAL A 73 4.53 -5.01 0.86
N TYR A 74 5.07 -3.97 1.49
CA TYR A 74 6.41 -3.98 2.07
C TYR A 74 6.39 -3.47 3.51
N THR A 75 6.55 -4.38 4.46
CA THR A 75 6.53 -4.08 5.90
C THR A 75 7.85 -4.42 6.59
N MET A 76 8.19 -3.65 7.63
CA MET A 76 9.25 -4.02 8.59
C MET A 76 8.74 -4.96 9.70
N GLY A 77 7.48 -5.40 9.63
CA GLY A 77 6.95 -6.49 10.44
C GLY A 77 7.43 -7.86 9.94
N ASP A 78 7.29 -8.90 10.77
CA ASP A 78 7.52 -10.28 10.35
C ASP A 78 6.37 -10.83 9.48
N ARG A 79 6.58 -12.03 8.94
CA ARG A 79 5.60 -12.72 8.12
C ARG A 79 4.27 -13.00 8.82
N ASP A 80 4.30 -13.36 10.10
CA ASP A 80 3.08 -13.64 10.87
C ASP A 80 2.22 -12.38 11.07
N TYR A 81 2.87 -11.25 11.34
CA TYR A 81 2.24 -9.95 11.36
C TYR A 81 1.60 -9.63 10.01
N ALA A 82 2.36 -9.73 8.91
CA ALA A 82 1.85 -9.45 7.57
C ALA A 82 0.64 -10.32 7.21
N ASN A 83 0.71 -11.63 7.50
CA ASN A 83 -0.39 -12.56 7.28
C ASN A 83 -1.65 -12.21 8.10
N THR A 84 -1.48 -11.74 9.33
CA THR A 84 -2.59 -11.31 10.18
C THR A 84 -3.32 -10.12 9.57
N VAL A 85 -2.58 -9.15 9.05
CA VAL A 85 -3.17 -7.98 8.40
C VAL A 85 -3.81 -8.34 7.06
N LEU A 86 -3.16 -9.16 6.24
CA LEU A 86 -3.70 -9.56 4.94
C LEU A 86 -5.03 -10.31 5.06
N LYS A 87 -5.22 -11.11 6.12
CA LYS A 87 -6.53 -11.73 6.41
C LYS A 87 -7.64 -10.72 6.65
N LEU A 88 -7.31 -9.51 7.06
CA LEU A 88 -8.27 -8.44 7.33
C LEU A 88 -8.56 -7.62 6.07
N ILE A 89 -7.53 -7.28 5.29
CA ILE A 89 -7.65 -6.30 4.19
C ILE A 89 -7.72 -6.94 2.79
N ASP A 90 -7.20 -8.16 2.61
CA ASP A 90 -7.16 -8.88 1.34
C ASP A 90 -7.33 -10.41 1.54
N PRO A 91 -8.44 -10.87 2.18
CA PRO A 91 -8.63 -12.29 2.49
C PRO A 91 -8.69 -13.18 1.25
N GLU A 92 -9.14 -12.63 0.12
CA GLU A 92 -9.27 -13.33 -1.16
C GLU A 92 -8.01 -13.19 -2.05
N LYS A 93 -6.97 -12.48 -1.58
CA LYS A 93 -5.73 -12.23 -2.31
C LYS A 93 -5.94 -11.54 -3.67
N VAL A 94 -6.93 -10.66 -3.76
CA VAL A 94 -7.30 -9.93 -4.99
C VAL A 94 -6.30 -8.80 -5.26
N TYR A 95 -5.77 -8.17 -4.22
CA TYR A 95 -4.95 -6.95 -4.32
C TYR A 95 -3.46 -7.24 -4.39
N PHE A 96 -2.95 -8.08 -3.49
CA PHE A 96 -1.50 -8.30 -3.33
C PHE A 96 -1.05 -9.67 -3.83
N GLY A 97 -1.92 -10.67 -3.82
CA GLY A 97 -1.50 -12.04 -4.16
C GLY A 97 -0.40 -12.52 -3.23
N ASP A 98 0.74 -12.90 -3.81
CA ASP A 98 1.95 -13.30 -3.07
C ASP A 98 3.03 -12.19 -3.04
N ARG A 99 2.70 -10.96 -3.48
CA ARG A 99 3.61 -9.80 -3.55
C ARG A 99 3.75 -9.12 -2.18
N VAL A 100 4.33 -9.87 -1.24
CA VAL A 100 4.46 -9.46 0.16
C VAL A 100 5.92 -9.60 0.58
N ILE A 101 6.54 -8.47 0.90
CA ILE A 101 7.91 -8.34 1.39
C ILE A 101 7.83 -7.96 2.87
N THR A 102 8.49 -8.73 3.71
CA THR A 102 8.52 -8.54 5.17
C THR A 102 9.95 -8.34 5.64
N ARG A 103 10.14 -8.06 6.93
CA ARG A 103 11.47 -7.92 7.53
C ARG A 103 12.33 -9.18 7.35
N ASP A 104 11.70 -10.34 7.24
CA ASP A 104 12.40 -11.62 7.13
C ASP A 104 13.09 -11.78 5.76
N GLU A 105 12.67 -11.03 4.73
CA GLU A 105 13.26 -11.05 3.38
C GLU A 105 14.10 -9.81 3.06
N GLY A 106 14.03 -8.76 3.87
CA GLY A 106 14.58 -7.44 3.56
C GLY A 106 15.80 -7.04 4.41
N PRO A 107 16.61 -6.09 3.93
CA PRO A 107 17.61 -5.42 4.77
C PRO A 107 16.93 -4.60 5.89
N HIS A 108 17.73 -4.08 6.82
CA HIS A 108 17.23 -3.24 7.92
C HIS A 108 16.63 -1.90 7.43
N THR A 109 16.96 -1.50 6.19
CA THR A 109 16.38 -0.40 5.43
C THR A 109 15.64 -0.94 4.23
N LYS A 110 14.65 -0.22 3.73
CA LYS A 110 13.88 -0.64 2.55
C LYS A 110 14.56 -0.21 1.26
N THR A 111 14.43 -1.05 0.24
CA THR A 111 14.97 -0.83 -1.12
C THR A 111 14.02 -1.38 -2.18
N LEU A 112 14.07 -0.85 -3.39
CA LEU A 112 13.32 -1.39 -4.52
C LEU A 112 13.98 -2.64 -5.15
N ASP A 113 15.15 -3.09 -4.69
CA ASP A 113 15.83 -4.28 -5.24
C ASP A 113 15.03 -5.59 -5.13
N LEU A 114 14.13 -5.67 -4.14
CA LEU A 114 13.24 -6.82 -3.92
C LEU A 114 11.94 -6.73 -4.72
N VAL A 115 11.76 -5.63 -5.43
CA VAL A 115 10.58 -5.32 -6.22
C VAL A 115 10.89 -5.59 -7.69
N LEU A 116 10.13 -6.49 -8.30
CA LEU A 116 10.34 -6.87 -9.71
C LEU A 116 9.69 -5.86 -10.67
N ALA A 117 10.13 -4.60 -10.61
CA ALA A 117 9.67 -3.51 -11.46
C ALA A 117 10.80 -2.48 -11.67
N ASP A 118 10.73 -1.76 -12.80
CA ASP A 118 11.62 -0.62 -13.07
C ASP A 118 11.20 0.56 -12.19
N GLU A 119 12.17 1.18 -11.50
CA GLU A 119 11.92 2.29 -10.57
C GLU A 119 11.19 3.46 -11.21
N CYS A 120 11.37 3.71 -12.52
CA CYS A 120 10.65 4.76 -13.26
C CYS A 120 9.12 4.55 -13.23
N GLY A 121 8.65 3.33 -12.94
CA GLY A 121 7.23 2.97 -12.84
C GLY A 121 6.75 2.66 -11.42
N VAL A 122 7.57 2.87 -10.38
CA VAL A 122 7.24 2.52 -8.99
C VAL A 122 6.90 3.75 -8.17
N VAL A 123 5.71 3.77 -7.57
CA VAL A 123 5.30 4.73 -6.55
C VAL A 123 5.28 4.06 -5.18
N ILE A 124 5.94 4.67 -4.20
CA ILE A 124 6.00 4.21 -2.81
C ILE A 124 5.05 5.08 -1.98
N VAL A 125 4.15 4.47 -1.22
CA VAL A 125 3.33 5.17 -0.23
C VAL A 125 3.71 4.67 1.17
N ASP A 126 4.48 5.47 1.88
CA ASP A 126 5.02 5.19 3.21
C ASP A 126 4.97 6.46 4.07
N ASP A 127 4.77 6.31 5.37
CA ASP A 127 4.75 7.41 6.35
C ASP A 127 6.11 7.67 7.01
N THR A 128 7.13 6.88 6.65
CA THR A 128 8.48 6.97 7.22
C THR A 128 9.55 7.17 6.14
N PRO A 129 9.81 8.41 5.69
CA PRO A 129 10.81 8.67 4.63
C PRO A 129 12.21 8.15 4.94
N GLN A 130 12.57 8.05 6.22
CA GLN A 130 13.92 7.66 6.64
C GLN A 130 14.24 6.18 6.36
N VAL A 131 13.23 5.33 6.15
CA VAL A 131 13.48 3.91 5.80
C VAL A 131 13.76 3.70 4.30
N TRP A 132 13.62 4.74 3.48
CA TRP A 132 13.87 4.76 2.04
C TRP A 132 15.01 5.72 1.69
N PRO A 133 16.26 5.47 2.14
CA PRO A 133 17.35 6.42 1.97
C PRO A 133 17.65 6.74 0.49
N ASP A 134 17.57 5.71 -0.37
CA ASP A 134 17.99 5.78 -1.78
C ASP A 134 16.81 6.00 -2.75
N HIS A 135 15.56 5.91 -2.28
CA HIS A 135 14.36 5.89 -3.13
C HIS A 135 13.36 7.02 -2.81
N LYS A 136 13.84 8.13 -2.25
CA LYS A 136 12.98 9.26 -1.84
C LYS A 136 12.23 9.90 -3.01
N SER A 137 12.79 9.88 -4.21
CA SER A 137 12.15 10.38 -5.43
C SER A 137 10.90 9.60 -5.82
N ASN A 138 10.77 8.35 -5.36
CA ASN A 138 9.63 7.50 -5.61
C ASN A 138 8.58 7.58 -4.49
N LEU A 139 8.88 8.31 -3.41
CA LEU A 139 8.07 8.35 -2.21
C LEU A 139 7.00 9.44 -2.28
N LEU A 140 5.74 9.01 -2.29
CA LEU A 140 4.59 9.80 -1.92
C LEU A 140 4.35 9.64 -0.41
N GLU A 141 4.90 10.57 0.37
CA GLU A 141 4.77 10.54 1.83
C GLU A 141 3.31 10.71 2.24
N ILE A 142 2.78 9.73 2.98
CA ILE A 142 1.45 9.81 3.58
C ILE A 142 1.59 10.17 5.06
N THR A 143 0.67 10.95 5.59
CA THR A 143 0.66 11.26 7.02
C THR A 143 0.55 9.99 7.86
N LYS A 144 1.33 9.92 8.94
CA LYS A 144 1.30 8.80 9.88
C LYS A 144 -0.08 8.64 10.52
N TYR A 145 -0.58 7.40 10.53
CA TYR A 145 -1.88 7.08 11.11
C TYR A 145 -1.78 6.83 12.62
N ASN A 146 -1.92 7.88 13.43
CA ASN A 146 -1.77 7.81 14.89
C ASN A 146 -3.09 7.46 15.60
N TYR A 147 -3.64 6.26 15.35
CA TYR A 147 -4.88 5.85 16.01
C TYR A 147 -4.70 5.61 17.51
N PHE A 148 -3.69 4.81 17.87
CA PHE A 148 -3.27 4.59 19.24
C PHE A 148 -2.16 5.57 19.64
N ARG A 149 -2.03 5.86 20.94
CA ARG A 149 -1.03 6.79 21.47
C ARG A 149 0.38 6.29 21.18
N ASP A 150 1.14 7.07 20.42
CA ASP A 150 2.58 6.88 20.33
C ASP A 150 3.24 7.44 21.60
N LYS A 151 3.73 6.55 22.45
CA LYS A 151 4.38 6.93 23.73
C LYS A 151 5.67 7.72 23.55
N ARG A 152 6.20 7.80 22.33
CA ARG A 152 7.41 8.58 22.01
C ARG A 152 7.10 10.05 21.70
N VAL A 153 5.82 10.39 21.50
CA VAL A 153 5.39 11.75 21.17
C VAL A 153 4.59 12.31 22.35
N GLU A 154 5.19 13.27 23.05
CA GLU A 154 4.70 13.71 24.37
C GLU A 154 3.45 14.62 24.29
N TYR A 155 3.24 15.32 23.18
CA TYR A 155 2.29 16.44 23.12
C TYR A 155 1.07 16.25 22.20
N THR A 156 0.92 15.10 21.54
CA THR A 156 -0.23 14.86 20.65
C THR A 156 -1.15 13.77 21.21
N LYS A 157 -2.46 14.03 21.18
CA LYS A 157 -3.48 13.01 21.49
C LYS A 157 -3.68 12.11 20.27
N SER A 158 -3.95 10.83 20.51
CA SER A 158 -4.27 9.88 19.45
C SER A 158 -5.75 9.94 19.06
N TYR A 159 -6.11 9.40 17.89
CA TYR A 159 -7.52 9.37 17.46
C TYR A 159 -8.42 8.63 18.46
N ALA A 160 -7.94 7.52 19.04
CA ALA A 160 -8.65 6.78 20.08
C ALA A 160 -8.96 7.64 21.33
N GLU A 161 -8.02 8.49 21.75
CA GLU A 161 -8.21 9.39 22.91
C GLU A 161 -9.17 10.54 22.61
N GLU A 162 -9.16 10.99 21.36
CA GLU A 162 -10.07 12.02 20.85
C GLU A 162 -11.45 11.46 20.47
N LYS A 163 -11.63 10.13 20.53
CA LYS A 163 -12.86 9.41 20.14
C LYS A 163 -13.34 9.78 18.74
N ARG A 164 -12.41 9.99 17.82
CA ARG A 164 -12.67 10.29 16.41
C ARG A 164 -11.75 9.47 15.52
N ASP A 165 -11.85 9.67 14.22
CA ASP A 165 -10.96 9.07 13.23
C ASP A 165 -10.74 10.07 12.07
N GLU A 166 -9.95 9.69 11.07
CA GLU A 166 -9.82 10.44 9.82
C GLU A 166 -11.15 10.52 9.04
N SER A 167 -11.30 11.59 8.25
CA SER A 167 -12.46 11.78 7.39
C SER A 167 -12.48 10.75 6.25
N GLN A 168 -13.62 10.14 6.01
CA GLN A 168 -13.84 9.26 4.84
C GLN A 168 -13.82 10.04 3.49
N LYS A 169 -13.94 11.38 3.52
CA LYS A 169 -14.02 12.23 2.31
C LYS A 169 -12.77 13.07 2.07
N GLU A 170 -12.05 13.40 3.13
CA GLU A 170 -10.91 14.34 3.10
C GLU A 170 -9.70 13.78 3.88
N GLY A 171 -9.75 12.50 4.24
CA GLY A 171 -8.68 11.81 4.93
C GLY A 171 -7.47 11.58 4.04
N SER A 172 -6.40 11.09 4.64
CA SER A 172 -5.08 11.06 4.01
C SER A 172 -5.02 10.06 2.85
N LEU A 173 -5.68 8.90 2.96
CA LEU A 173 -5.80 7.95 1.86
C LEU A 173 -6.59 8.50 0.68
N VAL A 174 -7.59 9.35 0.93
CA VAL A 174 -8.35 10.02 -0.14
C VAL A 174 -7.43 10.97 -0.91
N ASN A 175 -6.59 11.73 -0.21
CA ASN A 175 -5.65 12.66 -0.85
C ASN A 175 -4.54 11.93 -1.61
N VAL A 176 -3.99 10.85 -1.03
CA VAL A 176 -3.04 9.98 -1.74
C VAL A 176 -3.66 9.41 -3.02
N LEU A 177 -4.90 8.93 -2.97
CA LEU A 177 -5.56 8.39 -4.16
C LEU A 177 -5.71 9.42 -5.29
N LYS A 178 -5.99 10.69 -4.95
CA LYS A 178 -6.04 11.78 -5.94
C LYS A 178 -4.70 11.94 -6.65
N VAL A 179 -3.61 12.03 -5.88
CA VAL A 179 -2.26 12.13 -6.44
C VAL A 179 -1.91 10.91 -7.29
N LEU A 180 -2.24 9.70 -6.83
CA LEU A 180 -1.99 8.47 -7.59
C LEU A 180 -2.73 8.44 -8.94
N LYS A 181 -3.96 8.96 -8.99
CA LYS A 181 -4.72 9.09 -10.24
C LYS A 181 -4.03 10.07 -11.19
N GLU A 182 -3.59 11.22 -10.69
CA GLU A 182 -2.87 12.22 -11.48
C GLU A 182 -1.52 11.69 -12.00
N VAL A 183 -0.76 10.96 -11.18
CA VAL A 183 0.48 10.28 -11.62
C VAL A 183 0.17 9.25 -12.70
N TYR A 184 -0.83 8.41 -12.50
CA TYR A 184 -1.23 7.40 -13.48
C TYR A 184 -1.66 8.04 -14.81
N GLU A 185 -2.52 9.05 -14.76
CA GLU A 185 -2.95 9.80 -15.94
C GLU A 185 -1.76 10.50 -16.60
N GLY A 186 -0.88 11.15 -15.86
CA GLY A 186 0.34 11.79 -16.38
C GLY A 186 1.27 10.80 -17.08
N PHE A 187 1.47 9.62 -16.50
CA PHE A 187 2.34 8.59 -17.04
C PHE A 187 1.81 7.98 -18.35
N PHE A 188 0.49 7.77 -18.46
CA PHE A 188 -0.14 7.16 -19.64
C PHE A 188 -0.75 8.16 -20.64
N SER A 189 -0.92 9.43 -20.30
CA SER A 189 -1.49 10.47 -21.20
C SER A 189 -0.52 10.85 -22.33
N ARG A 190 0.79 10.73 -22.11
CA ARG A 190 1.83 11.07 -23.10
C ARG A 190 2.05 9.99 -24.18
N GLU A 191 1.22 8.94 -24.24
CA GLU A 191 1.36 7.87 -25.24
C GLU A 191 0.92 8.26 -26.67
N VAL A 192 0.32 9.44 -26.85
CA VAL A 192 -0.21 9.87 -28.15
C VAL A 192 0.84 10.61 -29.00
N ASP A 193 1.82 11.29 -28.38
CA ASP A 193 2.85 12.05 -29.10
C ASP A 193 4.13 11.24 -29.28
N LYS A 194 4.18 10.55 -30.42
CA LYS A 194 5.29 9.68 -30.83
C LYS A 194 6.61 10.46 -30.94
N LYS A 195 7.64 9.90 -30.29
CA LYS A 195 9.06 9.79 -30.75
C LYS A 195 10.13 10.70 -30.14
N LEU A 196 9.88 11.54 -29.13
CA LEU A 196 10.94 12.44 -28.64
C LEU A 196 11.22 12.51 -27.13
N ASP A 197 10.52 11.80 -26.25
CA ASP A 197 10.83 11.90 -24.81
C ASP A 197 10.65 10.58 -24.07
N ILE A 198 11.67 9.71 -24.15
CA ILE A 198 11.74 8.51 -23.29
C ILE A 198 11.85 8.91 -21.81
N ASP A 199 12.39 10.10 -21.51
CA ASP A 199 12.55 10.61 -20.15
C ASP A 199 11.24 11.16 -19.57
N SER A 200 10.18 11.32 -20.40
CA SER A 200 8.85 11.75 -19.93
C SER A 200 8.06 10.69 -19.17
N LYS A 201 8.50 9.43 -19.19
CA LYS A 201 7.80 8.28 -18.58
C LYS A 201 8.48 7.85 -17.28
N ASP A 202 8.58 8.79 -16.35
CA ASP A 202 9.15 8.55 -15.03
C ASP A 202 8.24 9.14 -13.95
N VAL A 203 7.71 8.27 -13.09
CA VAL A 203 6.84 8.67 -11.97
C VAL A 203 7.53 9.62 -11.00
N ARG A 204 8.87 9.60 -10.90
CA ARG A 204 9.65 10.47 -10.03
C ARG A 204 9.51 11.94 -10.42
N LEU A 205 9.50 12.22 -11.72
CA LEU A 205 9.29 13.57 -12.25
C LEU A 205 7.85 14.04 -11.99
N LEU A 206 6.87 13.15 -12.21
CA LEU A 206 5.46 13.45 -11.96
C LEU A 206 5.19 13.71 -10.47
N LEU A 207 5.77 12.92 -9.58
CA LEU A 207 5.64 13.11 -8.14
C LEU A 207 6.27 14.42 -7.69
N HIS A 208 7.46 14.76 -8.20
CA HIS A 208 8.10 16.02 -7.92
C HIS A 208 7.18 17.20 -8.28
N ASP A 209 6.67 17.24 -9.51
CA ASP A 209 5.82 18.35 -10.01
C ASP A 209 4.52 18.52 -9.22
N LEU A 210 3.93 17.41 -8.78
CA LEU A 210 2.69 17.42 -7.99
C LEU A 210 2.90 17.76 -6.51
N CYS A 211 4.09 17.47 -5.96
CA CYS A 211 4.38 17.63 -4.54
C CYS A 211 5.13 18.93 -4.21
N THR A 212 5.77 19.59 -5.18
CA THR A 212 6.30 20.94 -4.99
C THR A 212 5.21 22.00 -5.13
N PRO A 213 5.09 22.96 -4.18
CA PRO A 213 4.17 24.07 -4.34
C PRO A 213 4.57 24.89 -5.57
N GLN A 214 3.63 25.03 -6.52
CA GLN A 214 3.80 25.93 -7.67
C GLN A 214 4.02 27.35 -7.13
N CYS A 215 5.18 27.94 -7.47
CA CYS A 215 5.52 29.32 -7.10
C CYS A 215 4.58 30.34 -7.74
#